data_AF-A3XQ64-F1
#
_entry.id   AF-A3XQ64-F1
#
_cell.length_a   1.000
_cell.length_b   1.000
_cell.length_c   1.000
_cell.angle_alpha   90.00
_cell.angle_beta   90.00
_cell.angle_gamma   90.00
#
_symmetry.space_group_name_H-M   'P 1'
#
loop_
_entity.id
_entity.type
_entity.pdbx_description
1 polymer ?
#
loop_
_entity_poly.entity_id
_entity_poly.type
_entity_poly.pdbx_seq_one_letter_code
_entity_poly.pdbx_strand_id
1 'polypeptide(L)'
;MSAVFDFFFGQYADYETSSIILEIIAVIFGLLSVWYSKQNNILVYPTGMISTSIFVYLLLKWGLLGDMMINVYYFSMSVYGWYVWTRKVDEEHVTPIARATAKEHLWSVIIFVATVLFVFGVYTYFEKWTSWTAYVDTFTTAVFFVGMWLMAKRKIENWIYWIVGDIISVPLYFYKGFTFTSFQYLIFTGLAIYGFVAWKKYLNNSPVPA
;
A
#
# COMPACT_ATOMS: atom_id res chain seq x y z
N MET A 1 -11.63 33.64 -10.92
CA MET A 1 -11.18 32.25 -10.75
C MET A 1 -12.42 31.38 -10.55
N SER A 2 -12.41 30.15 -11.07
CA SER A 2 -13.60 29.26 -11.11
C SER A 2 -13.81 28.61 -9.76
N ALA A 3 -15.06 28.52 -9.27
CA ALA A 3 -15.40 27.81 -8.03
C ALA A 3 -14.89 26.34 -8.02
N VAL A 4 -14.72 25.74 -9.20
CA VAL A 4 -14.13 24.41 -9.36
C VAL A 4 -12.62 24.45 -9.08
N PHE A 5 -11.91 25.48 -9.54
CA PHE A 5 -10.49 25.65 -9.27
C PHE A 5 -10.23 25.87 -7.78
N ASP A 6 -11.01 26.75 -7.14
CA ASP A 6 -10.88 27.03 -5.71
C ASP A 6 -11.27 25.82 -4.84
N PHE A 7 -12.20 24.98 -5.29
CA PHE A 7 -12.52 23.72 -4.61
C PHE A 7 -11.35 22.72 -4.61
N PHE A 8 -10.65 22.56 -5.73
CA PHE A 8 -9.53 21.61 -5.83
C PHE A 8 -8.23 22.18 -5.27
N PHE A 9 -7.97 23.48 -5.46
CA PHE A 9 -6.68 24.10 -5.19
C PHE A 9 -6.67 25.12 -4.06
N GLY A 10 -7.83 25.53 -3.55
CA GLY A 10 -7.94 26.51 -2.45
C GLY A 10 -7.28 26.05 -1.15
N GLN A 11 -7.23 24.73 -0.91
CA GLN A 11 -6.52 24.14 0.23
C GLN A 11 -4.98 24.32 0.17
N TYR A 12 -4.43 24.56 -1.02
CA TYR A 12 -3.00 24.84 -1.20
C TYR A 12 -2.66 26.33 -1.12
N ALA A 13 -3.66 27.21 -0.98
CA ALA A 13 -3.43 28.66 -0.92
C ALA A 13 -2.55 29.06 0.27
N ASP A 14 -2.66 28.32 1.38
CA ASP A 14 -1.88 28.53 2.60
C ASP A 14 -0.65 27.62 2.70
N TYR A 15 -0.41 26.76 1.70
CA TYR A 15 0.69 25.79 1.72
C TYR A 15 1.93 26.41 1.09
N GLU A 16 3.08 26.21 1.73
CA GLU A 16 4.35 26.61 1.11
C GLU A 16 4.55 25.88 -0.22
N THR A 17 5.02 26.60 -1.24
CA THR A 17 5.33 26.04 -2.56
C THR A 17 6.27 24.84 -2.49
N SER A 18 7.18 24.82 -1.51
CA SER A 18 8.06 23.69 -1.22
C SER A 18 7.29 22.41 -0.85
N SER A 19 6.18 22.54 -0.11
CA SER A 19 5.35 21.41 0.34
C SER A 19 4.56 20.82 -0.83
N ILE A 20 4.06 21.68 -1.74
CA ILE A 20 3.38 21.26 -2.98
C ILE A 20 4.33 20.51 -3.92
N ILE A 21 5.55 21.03 -4.11
CA ILE A 21 6.56 20.37 -4.95
C ILE A 21 6.92 19.00 -4.37
N LEU A 22 7.14 18.93 -3.05
CA LEU A 22 7.42 17.68 -2.36
C LEU A 22 6.27 16.67 -2.51
N GLU A 23 5.03 17.10 -2.38
CA GLU A 23 3.85 16.22 -2.56
C GLU A 23 3.79 15.64 -3.97
N ILE A 24 3.99 16.46 -5.01
CA ILE A 24 4.03 16.00 -6.40
C ILE A 24 5.13 14.96 -6.60
N ILE A 25 6.33 15.21 -6.07
CA ILE A 25 7.44 14.25 -6.11
C ILE A 25 7.04 12.95 -5.40
N ALA A 26 6.44 13.03 -4.22
CA ALA A 26 6.01 11.86 -3.45
C ALA A 26 4.99 11.02 -4.24
N VAL A 27 4.02 11.64 -4.89
CA VAL A 27 3.02 10.97 -5.74
C VAL A 27 3.67 10.27 -6.93
N ILE A 28 4.58 10.94 -7.65
CA ILE A 28 5.28 10.34 -8.80
C ILE A 28 6.10 9.11 -8.36
N PHE A 29 6.86 9.22 -7.28
CA PHE A 29 7.65 8.11 -6.75
C PHE A 29 6.77 6.96 -6.24
N GLY A 30 5.60 7.26 -5.67
CA GLY A 30 4.61 6.26 -5.25
C GLY A 30 4.05 5.47 -6.45
N LEU A 31 3.69 6.16 -7.52
CA LEU A 31 3.24 5.52 -8.77
C LEU A 31 4.33 4.66 -9.41
N LEU A 32 5.57 5.14 -9.43
CA LEU A 32 6.72 4.37 -9.91
C LEU A 32 6.94 3.12 -9.07
N SER A 33 6.77 3.20 -7.75
CA SER A 33 6.87 2.03 -6.86
C SER A 33 5.87 0.95 -7.25
N VAL A 34 4.59 1.30 -7.40
CA VAL A 34 3.55 0.34 -7.83
C VAL A 34 3.87 -0.25 -9.21
N TRP A 35 4.37 0.56 -10.13
CA TRP A 35 4.79 0.09 -11.45
C TRP A 35 5.95 -0.91 -11.39
N TYR A 36 6.97 -0.65 -10.58
CA TYR A 36 8.10 -1.58 -10.37
C TYR A 36 7.67 -2.85 -9.63
N SER A 37 6.72 -2.78 -8.72
CA SER A 37 6.10 -3.94 -8.06
C SER A 37 5.55 -4.93 -9.08
N LYS A 38 4.77 -4.43 -10.04
CA LYS A 38 4.24 -5.23 -11.16
C LYS A 38 5.34 -5.90 -11.97
N GLN A 39 6.44 -5.19 -12.22
CA GLN A 39 7.58 -5.72 -12.99
C GLN A 39 8.46 -6.69 -12.19
N ASN A 40 8.17 -6.93 -10.91
CA ASN A 40 9.04 -7.68 -10.00
C ASN A 40 10.46 -7.06 -9.99
N ASN A 41 10.55 -5.73 -10.01
CA ASN A 41 11.80 -4.97 -9.98
C ASN A 41 12.06 -4.45 -8.57
N ILE A 42 13.29 -4.60 -8.08
CA ILE A 42 13.73 -4.18 -6.74
C ILE A 42 13.58 -2.66 -6.51
N LEU A 43 13.52 -1.87 -7.59
CA LEU A 43 13.28 -0.43 -7.55
C LEU A 43 11.94 -0.04 -6.91
N VAL A 44 11.03 -1.00 -6.69
CA VAL A 44 9.80 -0.81 -5.91
C VAL A 44 10.08 -0.23 -4.52
N TYR A 45 11.14 -0.68 -3.84
CA TYR A 45 11.42 -0.24 -2.47
C TYR A 45 12.10 1.12 -2.38
N PRO A 46 13.20 1.41 -3.12
CA PRO A 46 13.79 2.75 -3.12
C PRO A 46 12.77 3.83 -3.47
N THR A 47 11.94 3.58 -4.48
CA THR A 47 10.92 4.54 -4.91
C THR A 47 9.79 4.69 -3.88
N GLY A 48 9.32 3.58 -3.30
CA GLY A 48 8.32 3.60 -2.23
C GLY A 48 8.82 4.28 -0.96
N MET A 49 10.10 4.07 -0.59
CA MET A 49 10.74 4.73 0.55
C MET A 49 10.86 6.23 0.37
N ILE A 50 11.27 6.70 -0.82
CA ILE A 50 11.33 8.14 -1.12
C ILE A 50 9.92 8.74 -0.98
N SER A 51 8.92 8.12 -1.60
CA SER A 51 7.52 8.57 -1.52
C SER A 51 7.02 8.66 -0.07
N THR A 52 7.11 7.56 0.66
CA THR A 52 6.62 7.49 2.06
C THR A 52 7.41 8.40 2.99
N SER A 53 8.71 8.60 2.79
CA SER A 53 9.50 9.54 3.62
C SER A 53 9.04 10.99 3.45
N ILE A 54 8.76 11.38 2.20
CA ILE A 54 8.24 12.71 1.91
C ILE A 54 6.84 12.88 2.52
N PHE A 55 5.96 11.88 2.40
CA PHE A 55 4.66 11.91 3.04
C PHE A 55 4.74 11.97 4.57
N VAL A 56 5.64 11.23 5.22
CA VAL A 56 5.85 11.33 6.67
C VAL A 56 6.23 12.76 7.08
N TYR A 57 7.14 13.40 6.35
CA TYR A 57 7.53 14.79 6.60
C TYR A 57 6.35 15.78 6.42
N LEU A 58 5.62 15.67 5.33
CA LEU A 58 4.47 16.53 5.04
C LEU A 58 3.34 16.36 6.06
N LEU A 59 2.99 15.11 6.39
CA LEU A 59 1.93 14.80 7.33
C LEU A 59 2.28 15.22 8.77
N LEU A 60 3.56 15.15 9.15
CA LEU A 60 4.03 15.69 10.43
C LEU A 60 3.84 17.21 10.47
N LYS A 61 4.19 17.92 9.39
CA LYS A 61 4.01 19.39 9.28
C LYS A 61 2.53 19.79 9.32
N TRP A 62 1.65 18.97 8.75
CA TRP A 62 0.20 19.19 8.73
C TRP A 62 -0.52 18.68 10.00
N GLY A 63 0.20 18.11 10.97
CA GLY A 63 -0.37 17.59 12.22
C GLY A 63 -1.22 16.31 12.05
N LEU A 64 -1.17 15.67 10.89
CA LEU A 64 -1.92 14.45 10.55
C LEU A 64 -1.17 13.21 11.05
N LEU A 65 -1.10 13.06 12.37
CA LEU A 65 -0.33 11.99 13.02
C LEU A 65 -0.84 10.58 12.65
N GLY A 66 -2.14 10.40 12.43
CA GLY A 66 -2.72 9.11 12.03
C GLY A 66 -2.21 8.63 10.66
N ASP A 67 -2.32 9.48 9.64
CA ASP A 67 -1.83 9.19 8.29
C ASP A 67 -0.30 9.07 8.24
N MET A 68 0.39 9.88 9.06
CA MET A 68 1.84 9.79 9.22
C MET A 68 2.24 8.41 9.72
N MET A 69 1.56 7.87 10.74
CA MET A 69 1.86 6.54 11.28
C MET A 69 1.67 5.42 10.25
N ILE A 70 0.67 5.52 9.38
CA ILE A 70 0.47 4.58 8.26
C ILE A 70 1.65 4.66 7.27
N ASN A 71 2.09 5.86 6.93
CA ASN A 71 3.25 6.05 6.05
C ASN A 71 4.56 5.55 6.68
N VAL A 72 4.74 5.71 7.99
CA VAL A 72 5.87 5.12 8.74
C VAL A 72 5.86 3.60 8.64
N TYR A 73 4.67 2.97 8.75
CA TYR A 73 4.54 1.53 8.53
C TYR A 73 4.94 1.13 7.11
N TYR A 74 4.44 1.83 6.08
CA TYR A 74 4.80 1.54 4.69
C TYR A 74 6.29 1.74 4.41
N PHE A 75 6.92 2.76 4.99
CA PHE A 75 8.36 2.95 4.93
C PHE A 75 9.11 1.76 5.56
N SER A 76 8.73 1.39 6.78
CA SER A 76 9.36 0.27 7.52
C SER A 76 9.21 -1.05 6.78
N MET A 77 8.03 -1.31 6.21
CA MET A 77 7.79 -2.49 5.36
C MET A 77 8.56 -2.42 4.04
N SER A 78 8.77 -1.23 3.48
CA SER A 78 9.57 -1.06 2.27
C SER A 78 11.05 -1.38 2.54
N VAL A 79 11.60 -0.94 3.68
CA VAL A 79 12.95 -1.33 4.12
C VAL A 79 13.04 -2.84 4.31
N TYR A 80 12.06 -3.45 4.97
CA TYR A 80 12.02 -4.89 5.18
C TYR A 80 11.95 -5.67 3.86
N GLY A 81 11.07 -5.27 2.95
CA GLY A 81 10.96 -5.87 1.62
C GLY A 81 12.22 -5.70 0.81
N TRP A 82 12.87 -4.53 0.88
CA TRP A 82 14.15 -4.31 0.21
C TRP A 82 15.21 -5.28 0.72
N TYR A 83 15.32 -5.45 2.03
CA TYR A 83 16.23 -6.43 2.63
C TYR A 83 15.95 -7.86 2.16
N VAL A 84 14.68 -8.28 2.11
CA VAL A 84 14.30 -9.63 1.68
C VAL A 84 14.54 -9.85 0.18
N TRP A 85 14.33 -8.82 -0.65
CA TRP A 85 14.53 -8.90 -2.10
C TRP A 85 16.00 -8.76 -2.52
N THR A 86 16.82 -8.04 -1.76
CA THR A 86 18.28 -7.97 -1.99
C THR A 86 18.99 -9.24 -1.53
N ARG A 87 18.42 -9.97 -0.58
CA ARG A 87 19.01 -11.21 -0.07
C ARG A 87 18.99 -12.29 -1.15
N LYS A 88 20.19 -12.61 -1.65
CA LYS A 88 20.43 -13.76 -2.52
C LYS A 88 20.20 -15.04 -1.71
N VAL A 89 19.43 -15.98 -2.27
CA VAL A 89 19.25 -17.33 -1.69
C VAL A 89 20.31 -18.28 -2.24
N ASP A 90 20.79 -18.01 -3.47
CA ASP A 90 21.90 -18.72 -4.11
C ASP A 90 22.79 -17.74 -4.90
N GLU A 91 24.04 -18.11 -5.20
CA GLU A 91 25.05 -17.23 -5.85
C GLU A 91 24.56 -16.57 -7.16
N GLU A 92 23.63 -17.21 -7.87
CA GLU A 92 23.00 -16.72 -9.10
C GLU A 92 21.52 -16.30 -8.97
N HIS A 93 20.81 -16.69 -7.90
CA HIS A 93 19.35 -16.58 -7.84
C HIS A 93 18.84 -15.74 -6.66
N VAL A 94 18.11 -14.67 -6.99
CA VAL A 94 17.33 -13.86 -6.04
C VAL A 94 16.17 -14.68 -5.45
N THR A 95 15.72 -14.34 -4.23
CA THR A 95 14.58 -14.98 -3.53
C THR A 95 13.42 -15.34 -4.47
N PRO A 96 13.12 -16.60 -4.79
CA PRO A 96 12.11 -16.92 -5.79
C PRO A 96 10.72 -16.49 -5.32
N ILE A 97 9.84 -16.17 -6.29
CA ILE A 97 8.42 -15.99 -6.00
C ILE A 97 7.88 -17.34 -5.54
N ALA A 98 7.28 -17.38 -4.35
CA ALA A 98 6.81 -18.62 -3.73
C ALA A 98 5.36 -18.50 -3.28
N ARG A 99 4.75 -19.63 -2.93
CA ARG A 99 3.46 -19.64 -2.22
C ARG A 99 3.67 -19.43 -0.73
N ALA A 100 2.66 -18.90 -0.07
CA ALA A 100 2.63 -18.73 1.38
C ALA A 100 2.57 -20.10 2.07
N THR A 101 3.41 -20.28 3.08
CA THR A 101 3.44 -21.47 3.95
C THR A 101 2.44 -21.32 5.09
N ALA A 102 2.09 -22.42 5.77
CA ALA A 102 1.16 -22.38 6.92
C ALA A 102 1.62 -21.41 8.04
N LYS A 103 2.94 -21.29 8.25
CA LYS A 103 3.51 -20.31 9.19
C LYS A 103 3.28 -18.87 8.72
N GLU A 104 3.38 -18.62 7.42
CA GLU A 104 3.15 -17.29 6.86
C GLU A 104 1.67 -16.91 6.88
N HIS A 105 0.76 -17.87 6.71
CA HIS A 105 -0.66 -17.65 6.95
C HIS A 105 -0.97 -17.29 8.42
N LEU A 106 -0.31 -17.95 9.38
CA LEU A 106 -0.44 -17.58 10.79
C LEU A 106 0.06 -16.15 11.04
N TRP A 107 1.20 -15.78 10.47
CA TRP A 107 1.72 -14.41 10.55
C TRP A 107 0.80 -13.40 9.86
N SER A 108 0.18 -13.75 8.72
CA SER A 108 -0.85 -12.92 8.08
C SER A 108 -2.02 -12.66 9.03
N VAL A 109 -2.49 -13.67 9.77
CA VAL A 109 -3.56 -13.49 10.78
C VAL A 109 -3.09 -12.60 11.93
N ILE A 110 -1.87 -12.78 12.43
CA ILE A 110 -1.31 -11.95 13.50
C ILE A 110 -1.21 -10.49 13.04
N ILE A 111 -0.67 -10.23 11.85
CA ILE A 111 -0.56 -8.89 11.27
C ILE A 111 -1.95 -8.30 11.09
N PHE A 112 -2.90 -9.07 10.54
CA PHE A 112 -4.27 -8.63 10.36
C PHE A 112 -4.89 -8.15 11.68
N VAL A 113 -4.83 -8.97 12.73
CA VAL A 113 -5.38 -8.63 14.06
C VAL A 113 -4.65 -7.43 14.66
N ALA A 114 -3.33 -7.39 14.56
CA ALA A 114 -2.53 -6.26 15.04
C ALA A 114 -2.90 -4.95 14.34
N THR A 115 -3.11 -4.98 13.01
CA THR A 115 -3.56 -3.82 12.24
C THR A 115 -4.97 -3.39 12.62
N VAL A 116 -5.90 -4.33 12.80
CA VAL A 116 -7.26 -4.01 13.27
C VAL A 116 -7.21 -3.31 14.62
N LEU A 117 -6.45 -3.83 15.59
CA LEU A 117 -6.30 -3.20 16.91
C LEU A 117 -5.65 -1.81 16.82
N PHE A 118 -4.64 -1.68 15.96
CA PHE A 118 -3.96 -0.41 15.73
C PHE A 118 -4.88 0.64 15.13
N VAL A 119 -5.56 0.32 14.02
CA VAL A 119 -6.51 1.23 13.37
C VAL A 119 -7.67 1.53 14.29
N PHE A 120 -8.14 0.56 15.08
CA PHE A 120 -9.16 0.76 16.09
C PHE A 120 -8.73 1.79 17.14
N GLY A 121 -7.49 1.70 17.62
CA GLY A 121 -6.90 2.69 18.54
C GLY A 121 -6.84 4.09 17.93
N VAL A 122 -6.37 4.21 16.68
CA VAL A 122 -6.31 5.47 15.94
C VAL A 122 -7.70 6.07 15.76
N TYR A 123 -8.66 5.29 15.28
CA TYR A 123 -10.04 5.75 15.06
C TYR A 123 -10.73 6.16 16.35
N THR A 124 -10.41 5.51 17.47
CA THR A 124 -10.94 5.89 18.79
C THR A 124 -10.32 7.19 19.29
N TYR A 125 -9.00 7.35 19.16
CA TYR A 125 -8.29 8.55 19.59
C TYR A 125 -8.72 9.81 18.80
N PHE A 126 -8.98 9.66 17.50
CA PHE A 126 -9.41 10.74 16.62
C PHE A 126 -10.94 10.86 16.46
N GLU A 127 -11.72 10.14 17.27
CA GLU A 127 -13.19 10.12 17.24
C GLU A 127 -13.78 9.88 15.84
N LYS A 128 -13.14 9.02 15.05
CA LYS A 128 -13.51 8.70 13.66
C LYS A 128 -14.57 7.59 13.54
N TRP A 129 -15.08 7.08 14.65
CA TRP A 129 -16.19 6.10 14.71
C TRP A 129 -17.55 6.73 14.42
N THR A 130 -17.66 7.49 13.34
CA THR A 130 -18.86 8.25 12.99
C THR A 130 -19.81 7.50 12.06
N SER A 131 -19.35 6.42 11.41
CA SER A 131 -20.11 5.71 10.39
C SER A 131 -19.74 4.22 10.34
N TRP A 132 -20.67 3.39 9.85
CA TRP A 132 -20.42 1.97 9.55
C TRP A 132 -19.24 1.77 8.58
N THR A 133 -18.97 2.78 7.75
CA THR A 133 -17.85 2.79 6.81
C THR A 133 -16.49 2.73 7.49
N ALA A 134 -16.36 3.16 8.75
CA ALA A 134 -15.14 3.07 9.55
C ALA A 134 -14.72 1.62 9.84
N TYR A 135 -15.68 0.74 10.08
CA TYR A 135 -15.41 -0.69 10.30
C TYR A 135 -14.90 -1.36 9.03
N VAL A 136 -15.49 -1.01 7.88
CA VAL A 136 -15.03 -1.52 6.57
C VAL A 136 -13.65 -0.98 6.24
N ASP A 137 -13.38 0.29 6.55
CA ASP A 137 -12.06 0.93 6.36
C ASP A 137 -10.96 0.27 7.21
N THR A 138 -11.29 -0.05 8.46
CA THR A 138 -10.42 -0.80 9.38
C THR A 138 -10.08 -2.18 8.80
N PHE A 139 -11.09 -2.87 8.27
CA PHE A 139 -10.92 -4.17 7.64
C PHE A 139 -10.07 -4.10 6.37
N THR A 140 -10.37 -3.18 5.45
CA THR A 140 -9.62 -3.03 4.19
C THR A 140 -8.16 -2.64 4.46
N THR A 141 -7.91 -1.76 5.43
CA THR A 141 -6.55 -1.40 5.85
C THR A 141 -5.77 -2.62 6.34
N ALA A 142 -6.39 -3.47 7.18
CA ALA A 142 -5.77 -4.71 7.63
C ALA A 142 -5.45 -5.67 6.48
N VAL A 143 -6.35 -5.79 5.50
CA VAL A 143 -6.12 -6.57 4.27
C VAL A 143 -4.91 -6.04 3.48
N PHE A 144 -4.81 -4.72 3.29
CA PHE A 144 -3.68 -4.10 2.59
C PHE A 144 -2.36 -4.28 3.34
N PHE A 145 -2.36 -4.20 4.67
CA PHE A 145 -1.17 -4.41 5.49
C PHE A 145 -0.63 -5.84 5.35
N VAL A 146 -1.51 -6.84 5.36
CA VAL A 146 -1.15 -8.23 5.10
C VAL A 146 -0.64 -8.41 3.67
N GLY A 147 -1.31 -7.78 2.69
CA GLY A 147 -0.87 -7.77 1.29
C GLY A 147 0.53 -7.21 1.13
N MET A 148 0.83 -6.06 1.74
CA MET A 148 2.16 -5.43 1.73
C MET A 148 3.22 -6.34 2.35
N TRP A 149 2.93 -7.00 3.47
CA TRP A 149 3.87 -7.92 4.10
C TRP A 149 4.15 -9.15 3.22
N LEU A 150 3.11 -9.74 2.62
CA LEU A 150 3.27 -10.87 1.68
C LEU A 150 4.06 -10.46 0.43
N MET A 151 3.86 -9.24 -0.06
CA MET A 151 4.62 -8.69 -1.18
C MET A 151 6.10 -8.50 -0.82
N ALA A 152 6.39 -7.99 0.38
CA ALA A 152 7.75 -7.93 0.94
C ALA A 152 8.42 -9.32 1.02
N LYS A 153 7.64 -10.38 1.26
CA LYS A 153 8.08 -11.78 1.29
C LYS A 153 8.09 -12.48 -0.07
N ARG A 154 7.80 -11.79 -1.17
CA ARG A 154 7.69 -12.36 -2.54
C ARG A 154 6.66 -13.48 -2.65
N LYS A 155 5.54 -13.35 -1.93
CA LYS A 155 4.46 -14.35 -1.95
C LYS A 155 3.37 -13.97 -2.93
N ILE A 156 2.99 -14.89 -3.81
CA ILE A 156 2.00 -14.62 -4.86
C ILE A 156 0.62 -14.27 -4.28
N GLU A 157 0.30 -14.76 -3.08
CA GLU A 157 -0.94 -14.47 -2.37
C GLU A 157 -1.12 -12.98 -2.08
N ASN A 158 -0.04 -12.18 -2.09
CA ASN A 158 -0.14 -10.73 -1.91
C ASN A 158 -1.19 -10.11 -2.86
N TRP A 159 -1.23 -10.55 -4.12
CA TRP A 159 -2.13 -10.02 -5.12
C TRP A 159 -3.59 -10.36 -4.81
N ILE A 160 -3.85 -11.49 -4.17
CA ILE A 160 -5.20 -11.89 -3.74
C ILE A 160 -5.69 -10.92 -2.66
N TYR A 161 -4.85 -10.58 -1.67
CA TYR A 161 -5.19 -9.59 -0.66
C TYR A 161 -5.46 -8.23 -1.28
N TRP A 162 -4.64 -7.80 -2.25
CA TRP A 162 -4.86 -6.53 -2.95
C TRP A 162 -6.17 -6.52 -3.73
N ILE A 163 -6.48 -7.58 -4.48
CA ILE A 163 -7.75 -7.72 -5.22
C ILE A 163 -8.95 -7.67 -4.25
N VAL A 164 -8.88 -8.40 -3.13
CA VAL A 164 -9.96 -8.39 -2.12
C VAL A 164 -10.12 -7.01 -1.50
N GLY A 165 -9.02 -6.36 -1.13
CA GLY A 165 -9.01 -5.00 -0.58
C GLY A 165 -9.61 -3.99 -1.56
N ASP A 166 -9.21 -4.05 -2.82
CA ASP A 166 -9.68 -3.15 -3.87
C ASP A 166 -11.17 -3.36 -4.17
N ILE A 167 -11.64 -4.61 -4.31
CA ILE A 167 -13.06 -4.93 -4.56
C ILE A 167 -13.97 -4.41 -3.44
N ILE A 168 -13.52 -4.45 -2.19
CA ILE A 168 -14.27 -3.90 -1.05
C ILE A 168 -14.19 -2.36 -1.04
N SER A 169 -13.03 -1.81 -1.42
CA SER A 169 -12.80 -0.36 -1.44
C SER A 169 -13.59 0.34 -2.55
N VAL A 170 -13.75 -0.25 -3.73
CA VAL A 170 -14.52 0.33 -4.86
C VAL A 170 -15.93 0.79 -4.43
N PRO A 171 -16.83 -0.07 -3.91
CA PRO A 171 -18.16 0.34 -3.49
C PRO A 171 -18.14 1.21 -2.24
N LEU A 172 -17.17 1.02 -1.32
CA LEU A 172 -17.03 1.84 -0.12
C LEU A 172 -16.74 3.30 -0.47
N TYR A 173 -15.75 3.55 -1.32
CA TYR A 173 -15.38 4.90 -1.73
C TYR A 173 -16.44 5.53 -2.64
N PHE A 174 -17.14 4.72 -3.45
CA PHE A 174 -18.30 5.20 -4.21
C PHE A 174 -19.43 5.66 -3.28
N TYR A 175 -19.74 4.90 -2.23
CA TYR A 175 -20.73 5.26 -1.21
C TYR A 175 -20.32 6.52 -0.42
N LYS A 176 -19.03 6.67 -0.12
CA LYS A 176 -18.48 7.87 0.54
C LYS A 176 -18.48 9.12 -0.38
N GLY A 177 -18.87 9.01 -1.66
CA GLY A 177 -18.90 10.12 -2.63
C GLY A 177 -17.57 10.39 -3.34
N PHE A 178 -16.57 9.53 -3.15
CA PHE A 178 -15.23 9.63 -3.76
C PHE A 178 -15.14 8.81 -5.04
N THR A 179 -15.86 9.24 -6.08
CA THR A 179 -15.94 8.52 -7.37
C THR A 179 -14.58 8.31 -8.02
N PHE A 180 -13.69 9.31 -8.00
CA PHE A 180 -12.34 9.18 -8.57
C PHE A 180 -11.49 8.12 -7.86
N THR A 181 -11.53 8.09 -6.52
CA THR A 181 -10.81 7.09 -5.73
C THR A 181 -11.37 5.69 -5.98
N SER A 182 -12.69 5.55 -6.12
CA SER A 182 -13.33 4.30 -6.50
C SER A 182 -12.84 3.81 -7.88
N PHE A 183 -12.75 4.68 -8.89
CA PHE A 183 -12.15 4.33 -10.19
C PHE A 183 -10.67 3.95 -10.09
N GLN A 184 -9.89 4.65 -9.26
CA GLN A 184 -8.49 4.31 -9.01
C GLN A 184 -8.35 2.89 -8.44
N TYR A 185 -9.15 2.53 -7.43
CA TYR A 185 -9.17 1.17 -6.88
C TYR A 185 -9.61 0.12 -7.91
N LEU A 186 -10.49 0.48 -8.84
CA LEU A 186 -10.87 -0.39 -9.94
C LEU A 186 -9.68 -0.64 -10.90
N ILE A 187 -8.89 0.39 -11.19
CA ILE A 187 -7.64 0.26 -11.96
C ILE A 187 -6.61 -0.57 -11.19
N PHE A 188 -6.46 -0.36 -9.88
CA PHE A 188 -5.58 -1.17 -9.02
C PHE A 188 -5.98 -2.63 -9.00
N THR A 189 -7.29 -2.94 -8.96
CA THR A 189 -7.80 -4.30 -9.12
C THR A 189 -7.29 -4.92 -10.41
N GLY A 190 -7.40 -4.19 -11.54
CA GLY A 190 -6.89 -4.64 -12.84
C GLY A 190 -5.39 -4.90 -12.82
N LEU A 191 -4.61 -3.95 -12.29
CA LEU A 191 -3.15 -4.11 -12.14
C LEU A 191 -2.77 -5.27 -11.23
N ALA A 192 -3.52 -5.51 -10.15
CA ALA A 192 -3.29 -6.62 -9.23
C ALA A 192 -3.57 -7.97 -9.90
N ILE A 193 -4.62 -8.07 -10.73
CA ILE A 193 -4.88 -9.26 -11.56
C ILE A 193 -3.72 -9.48 -12.55
N TYR A 194 -3.25 -8.44 -13.23
CA TYR A 194 -2.08 -8.56 -14.12
C TYR A 194 -0.80 -8.96 -13.36
N GLY A 195 -0.59 -8.40 -12.17
CA GLY A 195 0.51 -8.74 -11.28
C GLY A 195 0.48 -10.21 -10.87
N PHE A 196 -0.69 -10.71 -10.46
CA PHE A 196 -0.92 -12.12 -10.14
C PHE A 196 -0.59 -13.03 -11.32
N VAL A 197 -1.09 -12.73 -12.52
CA VAL A 197 -0.83 -13.52 -13.73
C VAL A 197 0.66 -13.49 -14.09
N ALA A 198 1.31 -12.33 -14.00
CA ALA A 198 2.74 -12.20 -14.27
C ALA A 198 3.58 -13.02 -13.27
N TRP A 199 3.27 -12.92 -11.98
CA TRP A 199 3.96 -13.65 -10.92
C TRP A 199 3.73 -15.17 -10.99
N LYS A 200 2.54 -15.59 -11.43
CA LYS A 200 2.23 -17.01 -11.65
C LYS A 200 3.14 -17.64 -12.72
N LYS A 201 3.55 -16.88 -13.74
CA LYS A 201 4.49 -17.37 -14.76
C LYS A 201 5.87 -17.67 -14.16
N TYR A 202 6.34 -16.84 -13.23
CA TYR A 202 7.60 -17.07 -12.52
C TYR A 202 7.53 -18.24 -11.54
N LEU A 203 6.37 -18.46 -10.91
CA LEU A 203 6.13 -19.61 -10.03
C LEU A 203 6.24 -20.95 -10.79
N ASN A 204 5.70 -21.02 -12.00
CA ASN A 204 5.72 -22.24 -12.83
C ASN A 204 7.09 -22.53 -13.49
N ASN A 205 7.96 -21.52 -13.59
CA ASN A 205 9.31 -21.67 -14.15
C ASN A 205 10.40 -21.88 -13.09
N SER A 206 10.05 -21.87 -11.80
CA SER A 206 10.98 -22.18 -10.72
C SER A 206 10.94 -23.70 -10.45
N PRO A 207 12.09 -24.40 -10.39
CA PRO A 207 12.09 -25.79 -9.98
C PRO A 207 11.53 -25.86 -8.56
N VAL A 208 10.48 -26.67 -8.37
CA VAL A 208 9.96 -27.00 -7.05
C VAL A 208 11.13 -27.56 -6.24
N PRO A 209 11.50 -26.98 -5.08
CA PRO A 209 12.44 -27.65 -4.19
C PRO A 209 11.77 -28.96 -3.77
N ALA A 210 12.40 -30.08 -4.12
CA ALA A 210 11.98 -31.42 -3.73
C ALA A 210 11.96 -31.58 -2.20
#